data_AF-A0AAW4TL74-F1
#
_entry.id   AF-A0AAW4TL74-F1
#
_cell.length_a   1.000
_cell.length_b   1.000
_cell.length_c   1.000
_cell.angle_alpha   90.00
_cell.angle_beta   90.00
_cell.angle_gamma   90.00
#
_symmetry.space_group_name_H-M   'P 1'
#
loop_
_entity.id
_entity.type
_entity.pdbx_description
1 polymer ?
#
loop_
_entity_poly.entity_id
_entity_poly.type
_entity_poly.pdbx_seq_one_letter_code
_entity_poly.pdbx_strand_id
1 'polypeptide(L)'
;MIRTIAALAALSTMTATANAADAGTTAAKQRYVSPGIANVTASAAPRPESTSSDARCRELAAGIDAVTHSPDRGQKVVRGMGPDGKPRNELRAYDKRADLEAEHQRLGCQ
;
A
#
# COMPACT_ATOMS: atom_id res chain seq x y z
N MET A 1 4.10 16.31 -46.78
CA MET A 1 2.67 16.68 -46.71
C MET A 1 2.47 17.67 -45.59
N ILE A 2 2.06 18.89 -45.94
CA ILE A 2 1.86 20.03 -45.04
C ILE A 2 0.46 19.93 -44.46
N ARG A 3 0.31 19.93 -43.12
CA ARG A 3 -0.92 20.34 -42.43
C ARG A 3 -0.59 21.05 -41.12
N THR A 4 -0.60 22.37 -41.19
CA THR A 4 -0.69 23.35 -40.10
C THR A 4 -2.08 23.32 -39.47
N ILE A 5 -2.17 23.23 -38.14
CA ILE A 5 -3.29 23.79 -37.37
C ILE A 5 -2.72 24.37 -36.06
N ALA A 6 -2.63 25.69 -36.01
CA ALA A 6 -2.51 26.46 -34.78
C ALA A 6 -3.92 26.77 -34.29
N ALA A 7 -4.23 26.47 -33.03
CA ALA A 7 -5.43 26.97 -32.36
C ALA A 7 -5.12 27.22 -30.87
N LEU A 8 -5.09 28.50 -30.55
CA LEU A 8 -4.97 29.13 -29.24
C LEU A 8 -6.31 29.01 -28.51
N ALA A 9 -6.33 28.53 -27.26
CA ALA A 9 -7.45 28.72 -26.33
C ALA A 9 -6.85 28.77 -24.91
N ALA A 10 -6.58 29.98 -24.41
CA ALA A 10 -7.46 30.77 -23.57
C ALA A 10 -7.34 30.38 -22.08
N LEU A 11 -6.73 31.32 -21.33
CA LEU A 11 -6.62 31.36 -19.88
C LEU A 11 -7.93 30.91 -19.20
N SER A 12 -7.83 29.92 -18.32
CA SER A 12 -8.84 29.68 -17.29
C SER A 12 -8.21 29.91 -15.93
N THR A 13 -7.99 31.19 -15.61
CA THR A 13 -7.99 31.65 -14.21
C THR A 13 -9.43 31.96 -13.87
N MET A 14 -10.06 31.20 -12.97
CA MET A 14 -10.91 31.75 -11.90
C MET A 14 -11.02 30.74 -10.75
N THR A 15 -10.35 31.15 -9.68
CA THR A 15 -10.52 30.87 -8.25
C THR A 15 -11.95 30.52 -7.80
N ALA A 16 -12.07 29.43 -7.06
CA ALA A 16 -12.82 29.37 -5.81
C ALA A 16 -12.47 28.07 -5.06
N THR A 17 -11.27 27.95 -4.50
CA THR A 17 -11.13 27.08 -3.32
C THR A 17 -11.88 27.81 -2.22
N ALA A 18 -13.11 27.38 -1.94
CA ALA A 18 -13.76 27.66 -0.68
C ALA A 18 -12.89 27.04 0.42
N ASN A 19 -11.84 27.76 0.82
CA ASN A 19 -11.19 27.53 2.09
C ASN A 19 -12.25 27.89 3.12
N ALA A 20 -13.03 26.88 3.53
CA ALA A 20 -13.72 26.92 4.81
C ALA A 20 -12.62 26.92 5.87
N ALA A 21 -11.98 28.07 6.02
CA ALA A 21 -11.16 28.40 7.17
C ALA A 21 -12.14 28.64 8.31
N ASP A 22 -12.74 27.57 8.83
CA ASP A 22 -13.16 27.54 10.22
C ASP A 22 -11.89 27.46 11.08
N ALA A 23 -11.09 28.53 10.99
CA ALA A 23 -10.09 28.87 11.98
C ALA A 23 -10.80 29.49 13.19
N GLY A 24 -11.75 28.73 13.75
CA GLY A 24 -12.20 28.89 15.10
C GLY A 24 -11.26 28.13 16.02
N THR A 25 -10.00 28.57 16.14
CA THR A 25 -9.17 28.23 17.30
C THR A 25 -9.68 28.99 18.52
N THR A 26 -10.95 28.77 18.87
CA THR A 26 -11.38 28.94 20.25
C THR A 26 -10.65 27.86 21.03
N ALA A 27 -9.75 28.24 21.93
CA ALA A 27 -9.17 27.33 22.90
C ALA A 27 -10.32 26.50 23.49
N ALA A 28 -10.37 25.21 23.14
CA ALA A 28 -11.47 24.35 23.52
C ALA A 28 -11.53 24.37 25.05
N LYS A 29 -12.58 25.00 25.59
CA LYS A 29 -12.88 25.00 27.01
C LYS A 29 -12.83 23.52 27.42
N GLN A 30 -11.84 23.14 28.23
CA GLN A 30 -11.63 21.76 28.68
C GLN A 30 -12.85 21.38 29.52
N ARG A 31 -13.91 20.92 28.85
CA ARG A 31 -15.13 20.44 29.48
C ARG A 31 -14.77 19.13 30.14
N TYR A 32 -15.15 18.97 31.41
CA TYR A 32 -15.01 17.69 32.09
C TYR A 32 -15.77 16.63 31.29
N VAL A 33 -15.04 15.67 30.73
CA VAL A 33 -15.60 14.52 30.02
C VAL A 33 -15.56 13.35 30.99
N SER A 34 -16.72 12.73 31.24
CA SER A 34 -16.75 11.53 32.07
C SER A 34 -15.93 10.42 31.40
N PRO A 35 -15.26 9.54 32.17
CA PRO A 35 -14.45 8.46 31.59
C PRO A 35 -15.19 7.59 30.56
N GLY A 36 -16.50 7.41 30.74
CA GLY A 36 -17.35 6.68 29.80
C GLY A 36 -17.48 7.39 28.44
N ILE A 37 -17.72 8.70 28.43
CA ILE A 37 -17.80 9.48 27.18
C ILE A 37 -16.43 9.52 26.50
N ALA A 38 -15.34 9.63 27.27
CA ALA A 38 -13.98 9.61 26.74
C ALA A 38 -13.66 8.26 26.04
N ASN A 39 -14.07 7.13 26.63
CA ASN A 39 -13.88 5.82 26.00
C ASN A 39 -14.68 5.65 24.71
N VAL A 40 -15.94 6.12 24.69
CA VAL A 40 -16.79 6.04 23.49
C VAL A 40 -16.23 6.92 22.38
N THR A 41 -15.82 8.14 22.69
CA THR A 41 -15.24 9.06 21.70
C THR A 41 -13.87 8.59 21.21
N ALA A 42 -13.03 8.03 22.07
CA ALA A 42 -11.75 7.43 21.65
C ALA A 42 -11.96 6.18 20.77
N SER A 43 -12.98 5.38 21.06
CA SER A 43 -13.31 4.19 20.25
C SER A 43 -13.95 4.54 18.90
N ALA A 44 -14.69 5.66 18.85
CA ALA A 44 -15.31 6.19 17.65
C ALA A 44 -14.36 7.08 16.82
N ALA A 45 -13.15 7.36 17.33
CA ALA A 45 -12.16 8.12 16.59
C ALA A 45 -11.77 7.34 15.32
N PRO A 46 -11.63 8.03 14.17
CA PRO A 46 -11.09 7.40 12.96
C PRO A 46 -9.76 6.75 13.30
N ARG A 47 -9.62 5.46 13.02
CA ARG A 47 -8.32 4.81 13.15
C ARG A 47 -7.36 5.49 12.18
N PRO A 48 -6.11 5.76 12.59
CA PRO A 48 -5.12 6.26 11.67
C PRO A 48 -5.05 5.31 10.47
N GLU A 49 -5.18 5.87 9.27
CA GLU A 49 -5.02 5.10 8.05
C GLU A 49 -3.63 4.45 8.08
N SER A 50 -3.63 3.15 7.87
CA SER A 50 -2.41 2.35 7.77
C SER A 50 -1.53 2.95 6.70
N THR A 51 -0.25 3.15 6.99
CA THR A 51 0.69 3.49 5.92
C THR A 51 0.69 2.36 4.89
N SER A 52 1.03 2.67 3.63
CA SER A 52 1.09 1.68 2.56
C SER A 52 1.98 0.48 2.93
N SER A 53 3.08 0.71 3.68
CA SER A 53 3.94 -0.34 4.23
C SER A 53 3.23 -1.22 5.24
N ASP A 54 2.45 -0.65 6.16
CA ASP A 54 1.70 -1.41 7.18
C ASP A 54 0.58 -2.27 6.54
N ALA A 55 0.01 -1.81 5.44
CA ALA A 55 -0.97 -2.58 4.68
C ALA A 55 -0.30 -3.76 3.98
N ARG A 56 0.86 -3.55 3.36
CA ARG A 56 1.65 -4.60 2.71
C ARG A 56 2.16 -5.64 3.71
N CYS A 57 2.65 -5.22 4.87
CA CYS A 57 3.10 -6.13 5.93
C CYS A 57 1.96 -7.04 6.41
N ARG A 58 0.75 -6.49 6.61
CA ARG A 58 -0.43 -7.28 6.98
C ARG A 58 -0.83 -8.28 5.91
N GLU A 59 -0.77 -7.89 4.65
CA GLU A 59 -1.03 -8.79 3.51
C GLU A 59 -0.02 -9.94 3.46
N LEU A 60 1.28 -9.64 3.63
CA LEU A 60 2.33 -10.66 3.65
C LEU A 60 2.15 -11.62 4.83
N ALA A 61 1.86 -11.12 6.02
CA ALA A 61 1.59 -11.95 7.20
C ALA A 61 0.38 -12.88 6.98
N ALA A 62 -0.72 -12.36 6.42
CA ALA A 62 -1.88 -13.16 6.05
C ALA A 62 -1.54 -14.21 4.98
N GLY A 63 -0.71 -13.86 4.00
CA GLY A 63 -0.21 -14.78 2.99
C GLY A 63 0.62 -15.92 3.58
N ILE A 64 1.52 -15.62 4.52
CA ILE A 64 2.35 -16.61 5.24
C ILE A 64 1.48 -17.56 6.04
N ASP A 65 0.48 -17.05 6.76
CA ASP A 65 -0.45 -17.88 7.55
C ASP A 65 -1.30 -18.80 6.64
N ALA A 66 -1.77 -18.28 5.51
CA ALA A 66 -2.54 -19.06 4.54
C ALA A 66 -1.73 -20.25 3.98
N VAL A 67 -0.46 -20.05 3.62
CA VAL A 67 0.40 -21.12 3.10
C VAL A 67 0.99 -22.02 4.18
N THR A 68 0.86 -21.66 5.46
CA THR A 68 1.28 -22.52 6.57
C THR A 68 0.41 -23.77 6.67
N HIS A 69 -0.90 -23.62 6.43
CA HIS A 69 -1.87 -24.71 6.48
C HIS A 69 -1.95 -25.49 5.16
N SER A 70 -1.60 -24.86 4.03
CA SER A 70 -1.55 -25.49 2.71
C SER A 70 -0.27 -25.09 1.98
N PRO A 71 0.83 -25.86 2.17
CA PRO A 71 2.14 -25.48 1.64
C PRO A 71 2.18 -25.50 0.11
N ASP A 72 2.44 -24.35 -0.48
CA ASP A 72 2.62 -24.17 -1.92
C ASP A 72 4.13 -24.17 -2.25
N ARG A 73 4.65 -25.38 -2.51
CA ARG A 73 6.07 -25.64 -2.79
C ARG A 73 6.24 -26.72 -3.85
N GLY A 74 7.30 -26.62 -4.63
CA GLY A 74 7.58 -27.61 -5.67
C GLY A 74 8.69 -27.21 -6.62
N GLN A 75 8.61 -27.71 -7.84
CA GLN A 75 9.54 -27.39 -8.93
C GLN A 75 8.76 -26.66 -10.02
N LYS A 76 9.30 -25.55 -10.51
CA LYS A 76 8.78 -24.85 -11.68
C LYS A 76 9.83 -24.85 -12.78
N VAL A 77 9.38 -25.03 -14.01
CA VAL A 77 10.25 -24.88 -15.18
C VAL A 77 10.42 -23.38 -15.45
N VAL A 78 11.64 -22.90 -15.34
CA VAL A 78 12.02 -21.52 -15.63
C VAL A 78 12.93 -21.52 -16.84
N ARG A 79 12.81 -20.49 -17.67
CA ARG A 79 13.68 -20.34 -18.83
C ARG A 79 14.96 -19.64 -18.41
N GLY A 80 16.07 -20.37 -18.44
CA GLY A 80 17.42 -19.91 -18.17
C GLY A 80 18.23 -19.76 -19.47
N MET A 81 19.43 -19.23 -19.31
CA MET A 81 20.45 -19.25 -20.36
C MET A 81 21.53 -20.23 -19.94
N GLY A 82 21.79 -21.22 -20.79
CA GLY A 82 22.88 -22.16 -20.57
C GLY A 82 24.24 -21.45 -20.66
N PRO A 83 25.30 -22.11 -20.17
CA PRO A 83 26.68 -21.60 -20.29
C PRO A 83 27.14 -21.47 -21.75
N ASP A 84 26.43 -22.12 -22.68
CA ASP A 84 26.60 -22.03 -24.13
C ASP A 84 25.86 -20.83 -24.76
N GLY A 85 25.19 -20.00 -23.95
CA GLY A 85 24.40 -18.86 -24.41
C GLY A 85 23.09 -19.25 -25.11
N LYS A 86 22.66 -20.52 -25.01
CA LYS A 86 21.38 -20.96 -25.58
C LYS A 86 20.28 -20.97 -24.52
N PRO A 87 19.03 -20.61 -24.89
CA PRO A 87 17.92 -20.69 -23.96
C PRO A 87 17.64 -22.15 -23.60
N ARG A 88 17.51 -22.43 -22.31
CA ARG A 88 17.20 -23.76 -21.78
C ARG A 88 16.11 -23.69 -20.72
N ASN A 89 15.37 -24.78 -20.59
CA ASN A 89 14.39 -24.94 -19.52
C ASN A 89 15.08 -25.60 -18.34
N GLU A 90 15.04 -24.94 -17.18
CA GLU A 90 15.65 -25.39 -15.94
C GLU A 90 14.56 -25.63 -14.90
N LEU A 91 14.67 -26.73 -14.15
CA LEU A 91 13.82 -26.97 -13.00
C LEU A 91 14.37 -26.17 -11.82
N ARG A 92 13.57 -25.24 -11.31
CA ARG A 92 13.91 -24.45 -10.13
C ARG A 92 12.93 -24.76 -9.01
N ALA A 93 13.48 -25.06 -7.83
CA ALA A 93 12.70 -25.18 -6.63
C ALA A 93 12.04 -23.83 -6.33
N TYR A 94 10.78 -23.86 -5.93
CA TYR A 94 10.10 -22.71 -5.37
C TYR A 94 9.44 -23.11 -4.06
N ASP A 95 9.41 -22.15 -3.15
CA ASP A 95 8.66 -22.24 -1.90
C ASP A 95 8.01 -20.89 -1.68
N LYS A 96 6.69 -20.85 -1.85
CA LYS A 96 5.93 -19.61 -1.74
C LYS A 96 5.99 -19.03 -0.33
N ARG A 97 6.08 -19.87 0.70
CA ARG A 97 6.22 -19.41 2.07
C ARG A 97 7.56 -18.70 2.25
N ALA A 98 8.65 -19.32 1.79
CA ALA A 98 9.98 -18.72 1.86
C ALA A 98 10.06 -17.40 1.09
N ASP A 99 9.42 -17.32 -0.08
CA ASP A 99 9.34 -16.09 -0.88
C ASP A 99 8.60 -14.96 -0.12
N LEU A 100 7.46 -15.27 0.50
CA LEU A 100 6.69 -14.31 1.30
C LEU A 100 7.42 -13.88 2.58
N GLU A 101 8.06 -14.81 3.28
CA GLU A 101 8.88 -14.53 4.48
C GLU A 101 10.09 -13.65 4.11
N ALA A 102 10.74 -13.90 2.98
CA ALA A 102 11.83 -13.07 2.49
C ALA A 102 11.36 -11.65 2.16
N GLU A 103 10.17 -11.48 1.57
CA GLU A 103 9.60 -10.15 1.34
C GLU A 103 9.23 -9.44 2.64
N HIS A 104 8.62 -10.16 3.59
CA HIS A 104 8.27 -9.64 4.91
C HIS A 104 9.51 -9.12 5.65
N GLN A 105 10.62 -9.86 5.61
CA GLN A 105 11.89 -9.44 6.19
C GLN A 105 12.52 -8.25 5.47
N ARG A 106 12.48 -8.23 4.13
CA ARG A 106 13.02 -7.10 3.33
C ARG A 106 12.31 -5.79 3.60
N LEU A 107 11.00 -5.84 3.86
CA LEU A 107 10.20 -4.68 4.22
C LEU A 107 10.35 -4.27 5.69
N GLY A 108 11.07 -5.07 6.50
CA GLY A 108 11.28 -4.78 7.93
C GLY A 108 9.99 -4.85 8.75
N CYS A 109 9.00 -5.62 8.29
CA CYS A 109 7.75 -5.83 9.00
C CYS A 109 8.03 -6.48 10.37
N GLN A 110 7.45 -5.92 11.43
CA GLN A 110 7.59 -6.40 12.82
C GLN A 110 6.40 -7.25 13.25
#